data_AF-A0A1S1BPB6-F1
#
_entry.id   AF-A0A1S1BPB6-F1
#
_cell.length_a   1.000
_cell.length_b   1.000
_cell.length_c   1.000
_cell.angle_alpha   90.00
_cell.angle_beta   90.00
_cell.angle_gamma   90.00
#
_symmetry.space_group_name_H-M   'P 1'
#
loop_
_entity.id
_entity.type
_entity.pdbx_description
1 polymer ?
#
loop_
_entity_poly.entity_id
_entity_poly.type
_entity_poly.pdbx_seq_one_letter_code
_entity_poly.pdbx_strand_id
1 'polypeptide(L)'
;MHLPGGPTSCWTTAQLLRLVSDNLRRLNVPDRLRRDTQITSALGKLADRGLSADAIIRTGFGPMLIDFVLEGALACRQLVLEKERGSDELLLGEWADLLIASPELQGVAAGDRSLARARAMNGSFVREVQRWLQEAPIAHLVGWRYSTDQSLADDEDLFLLNGRDATVWVCERFTKTYLDEWASESLLWELTFITKPGAVQGLAQFDVGLLEERRVSLFDVTQELARRATSQIAPYQRGPLAELEKAQKSVIAALDKGDVDQAVNLASENINLFPNEPEVKRNFGFCIIGENPERALETLKLYQPVEEGSLVSTLNHFNLVAASYRCNRDAPLESIQFLIDALPAGMPTGSMWLWEPETLRDTPTVVPIELEAWRRRMLRVLGLLDQ
;
A
#
# COMPACT_ATOMS: atom_id res chain seq x y z
N MET A 1 43.17 5.88 1.16
CA MET A 1 43.10 7.17 1.87
C MET A 1 41.94 7.07 2.86
N HIS A 2 42.18 7.02 4.18
CA HIS A 2 41.09 6.91 5.17
C HIS A 2 40.46 8.27 5.40
N LEU A 3 39.19 8.43 5.04
CA LEU A 3 38.41 9.61 5.38
C LEU A 3 38.20 9.64 6.91
N PRO A 4 38.47 10.75 7.61
CA PRO A 4 38.20 10.84 9.04
C PRO A 4 36.69 10.61 9.31
N GLY A 5 36.39 9.67 10.20
CA GLY A 5 35.02 9.23 10.51
C GLY A 5 34.41 8.25 9.49
N GLY A 6 35.20 7.66 8.59
CA GLY A 6 34.75 6.60 7.69
C GLY A 6 34.68 5.22 8.36
N PRO A 7 33.94 4.26 7.77
CA PRO A 7 33.83 2.90 8.31
C PRO A 7 35.21 2.21 8.34
N THR A 8 35.56 1.61 9.47
CA THR A 8 36.83 0.88 9.67
C THR A 8 36.58 -0.62 9.85
N SER A 9 37.64 -1.44 9.78
CA SER A 9 37.52 -2.89 9.98
C SER A 9 37.06 -3.30 11.38
N CYS A 10 37.25 -2.44 12.39
CA CYS A 10 36.84 -2.70 13.77
C CYS A 10 35.37 -2.36 14.07
N TRP A 11 34.62 -1.85 13.10
CA TRP A 11 33.20 -1.55 13.31
C TRP A 11 32.37 -2.82 13.39
N THR A 12 31.34 -2.83 14.24
CA THR A 12 30.39 -3.94 14.34
C THR A 12 29.46 -3.97 13.12
N THR A 13 28.80 -5.11 12.89
CA THR A 13 27.84 -5.27 11.78
C THR A 13 26.69 -4.28 11.94
N ALA A 14 26.25 -4.06 13.18
CA ALA A 14 25.29 -3.03 13.54
C ALA A 14 25.74 -1.61 13.14
N GLN A 15 26.98 -1.23 13.41
CA GLN A 15 27.51 0.10 13.06
C GLN A 15 27.54 0.32 11.55
N LEU A 16 27.95 -0.69 10.78
CA LEU A 16 27.98 -0.62 9.31
C LEU A 16 26.57 -0.50 8.72
N LEU A 17 25.64 -1.38 9.13
CA LEU A 17 24.25 -1.36 8.62
C LEU A 17 23.52 -0.07 9.02
N ARG A 18 23.72 0.45 10.23
CA ARG A 18 23.16 1.74 10.64
C ARG A 18 23.73 2.89 9.85
N LEU A 19 25.05 2.92 9.59
CA LEU A 19 25.65 3.95 8.74
C LEU A 19 25.02 3.95 7.35
N VAL A 20 24.82 2.77 6.75
CA VAL A 20 24.15 2.65 5.45
C VAL A 20 22.72 3.18 5.54
N SER A 21 21.90 2.63 6.45
CA SER A 21 20.49 3.05 6.64
C SER A 21 20.34 4.55 6.89
N ASP A 22 21.13 5.12 7.80
CA ASP A 22 21.03 6.53 8.18
C ASP A 22 21.42 7.45 7.03
N ASN A 23 22.45 7.11 6.27
CA ASN A 23 22.87 7.93 5.13
C ASN A 23 21.96 7.76 3.91
N LEU A 24 21.31 6.60 3.76
CA LEU A 24 20.28 6.39 2.74
C LEU A 24 18.99 7.20 3.00
N ARG A 25 18.76 7.70 4.22
CA ARG A 25 17.57 8.49 4.58
C ARG A 25 17.80 10.00 4.65
N ARG A 26 19.02 10.49 4.42
CA ARG A 26 19.37 11.89 4.63
C ARG A 26 19.16 12.73 3.36
N LEU A 27 18.10 13.54 3.30
CA LEU A 27 17.90 14.48 2.19
C LEU A 27 18.92 15.64 2.19
N ASN A 28 19.34 16.10 3.36
CA ASN A 28 20.33 17.17 3.48
C ASN A 28 21.75 16.59 3.52
N VAL A 29 22.43 16.58 2.38
CA VAL A 29 23.77 16.02 2.22
C VAL A 29 24.71 17.10 1.71
N PRO A 30 25.43 17.81 2.60
CA PRO A 30 26.37 18.86 2.21
C PRO A 30 27.50 18.35 1.30
N ASP A 31 27.89 17.08 1.46
CA ASP A 31 28.93 16.42 0.68
C ASP A 31 28.46 15.05 0.19
N ARG A 32 27.86 15.02 -1.01
CA ARG A 32 27.31 13.79 -1.61
C ARG A 32 28.39 12.75 -1.88
N LEU A 33 29.56 13.18 -2.35
CA LEU A 33 30.67 12.27 -2.67
C LEU A 33 31.14 11.54 -1.42
N ARG A 34 31.27 12.27 -0.30
CA ARG A 34 31.64 11.66 0.98
C ARG A 34 30.58 10.69 1.48
N ARG A 35 29.29 11.03 1.38
CA ARG A 35 28.19 10.12 1.74
C ARG A 35 28.26 8.84 0.93
N ASP A 36 28.38 8.94 -0.39
CA ASP A 36 28.42 7.79 -1.29
C ASP A 36 29.62 6.89 -1.01
N THR A 37 30.77 7.51 -0.74
CA THR A 37 32.00 6.81 -0.35
C THR A 37 31.82 6.09 1.00
N GLN A 38 31.14 6.71 1.97
CA GLN A 38 30.87 6.08 3.26
C GLN A 38 29.93 4.88 3.12
N ILE A 39 28.84 5.02 2.35
CA ILE A 39 27.87 3.93 2.12
C ILE A 39 28.56 2.78 1.38
N THR A 40 29.21 3.04 0.25
CA THR A 40 29.89 2.00 -0.55
C THR A 40 31.01 1.33 0.22
N SER A 41 31.78 2.08 1.02
CA SER A 41 32.83 1.49 1.88
C SER A 41 32.24 0.61 2.99
N ALA A 42 31.09 0.98 3.56
CA ALA A 42 30.42 0.14 4.55
C ALA A 42 29.82 -1.12 3.93
N LEU A 43 29.20 -1.01 2.76
CA LEU A 43 28.70 -2.15 1.98
C LEU A 43 29.82 -3.13 1.63
N GLY A 44 30.99 -2.64 1.18
CA GLY A 44 32.14 -3.51 0.92
C GLY A 44 32.59 -4.29 2.17
N LYS A 45 32.59 -3.65 3.35
CA LYS A 45 32.92 -4.33 4.62
C LYS A 45 31.86 -5.32 5.08
N LEU A 46 30.60 -5.12 4.70
CA LEU A 46 29.52 -6.07 4.94
C LEU A 46 29.64 -7.28 3.98
N ALA A 47 30.03 -7.04 2.73
CA ALA A 47 30.32 -8.09 1.76
C ALA A 47 31.51 -8.96 2.20
N ASP A 48 32.57 -8.38 2.78
CA ASP A 48 33.68 -9.12 3.40
C ASP A 48 33.21 -10.09 4.52
N ARG A 49 32.01 -9.89 5.06
CA ARG A 49 31.38 -10.73 6.10
C ARG A 49 30.34 -11.71 5.54
N GLY A 50 30.19 -11.78 4.22
CA GLY A 50 29.19 -12.62 3.55
C GLY A 50 27.80 -11.99 3.48
N LEU A 51 27.66 -10.68 3.73
CA LEU A 51 26.40 -9.96 3.56
C LEU A 51 26.41 -9.18 2.24
N SER A 52 25.72 -9.70 1.22
CA SER A 52 25.63 -9.08 -0.11
C SER A 52 25.13 -7.64 -0.04
N ALA A 53 25.79 -6.75 -0.77
CA ALA A 53 25.40 -5.35 -0.87
C ALA A 53 24.03 -5.19 -1.56
N ASP A 54 23.78 -5.97 -2.61
CA ASP A 54 22.50 -5.99 -3.32
C ASP A 54 21.37 -6.50 -2.42
N ALA A 55 21.60 -7.60 -1.68
CA ALA A 55 20.63 -8.10 -0.71
C ALA A 55 20.31 -7.06 0.38
N ILE A 56 21.31 -6.37 0.92
CA ILE A 56 21.11 -5.32 1.93
C ILE A 56 20.30 -4.15 1.35
N ILE A 57 20.69 -3.63 0.18
CA ILE A 57 20.08 -2.41 -0.38
C ILE A 57 18.69 -2.70 -0.95
N ARG A 58 18.56 -3.71 -1.81
CA ARG A 58 17.33 -3.99 -2.57
C ARG A 58 16.28 -4.67 -1.71
N THR A 59 16.70 -5.60 -0.86
CA THR A 59 15.77 -6.41 -0.07
C THR A 59 15.64 -5.89 1.35
N GLY A 60 16.74 -5.68 2.06
CA GLY A 60 16.72 -5.19 3.44
C GLY A 60 16.19 -3.76 3.57
N PHE A 61 16.75 -2.85 2.77
CA PHE A 61 16.41 -1.42 2.80
C PHE A 61 15.45 -0.98 1.68
N GLY A 62 15.07 -1.89 0.78
CA GLY A 62 14.21 -1.60 -0.36
C GLY A 62 12.89 -0.91 -0.02
N PRO A 63 12.06 -1.46 0.90
CA PRO A 63 10.80 -0.83 1.30
C PRO A 63 10.97 0.60 1.80
N MET A 64 12.06 0.86 2.52
CA MET A 64 12.39 2.20 3.00
C MET A 64 12.83 3.13 1.87
N LEU A 65 13.61 2.64 0.91
CA LEU A 65 14.02 3.43 -0.26
C LEU A 65 12.83 3.81 -1.13
N ILE A 66 11.84 2.92 -1.30
CA ILE A 66 10.61 3.24 -2.03
C ILE A 66 9.88 4.42 -1.38
N ASP A 67 9.65 4.35 -0.07
CA ASP A 67 8.97 5.42 0.67
C ASP A 67 9.79 6.73 0.64
N PHE A 68 11.11 6.63 0.80
CA PHE A 68 12.02 7.78 0.73
C PHE A 68 11.99 8.49 -0.62
N VAL A 69 12.13 7.74 -1.72
CA VAL A 69 12.11 8.30 -3.08
C VAL A 69 10.76 8.92 -3.37
N LEU A 70 9.67 8.28 -2.98
CA LEU A 70 8.32 8.81 -3.14
C LEU A 70 8.12 10.14 -2.39
N GLU A 71 8.40 10.16 -1.09
CA GLU A 71 8.19 11.36 -0.27
C GLU A 71 9.10 12.51 -0.71
N GLY A 72 10.33 12.19 -1.10
CA GLY A 72 11.27 13.17 -1.63
C GLY A 72 10.86 13.69 -3.01
N ALA A 73 10.37 12.84 -3.91
CA ALA A 73 9.85 13.25 -5.21
C ALA A 73 8.59 14.11 -5.09
N LEU A 74 7.68 13.79 -4.15
CA LEU A 74 6.50 14.60 -3.85
C LEU A 74 6.88 16.00 -3.35
N ALA A 75 7.86 16.09 -2.44
CA ALA A 75 8.37 17.36 -1.95
C ALA A 75 9.03 18.18 -3.09
N CYS A 76 9.82 17.53 -3.95
CA CYS A 76 10.42 18.19 -5.10
C CYS A 76 9.37 18.64 -6.13
N ARG A 77 8.36 17.81 -6.41
CA ARG A 77 7.23 18.13 -7.30
C ARG A 77 6.53 19.41 -6.87
N GLN A 78 6.27 19.57 -5.57
CA GLN A 78 5.62 20.77 -5.05
C GLN A 78 6.45 22.02 -5.39
N LEU A 79 7.75 22.02 -5.07
CA LEU A 79 8.66 23.13 -5.33
C LEU A 79 8.76 23.48 -6.84
N VAL A 80 8.77 22.45 -7.70
CA VAL A 80 8.84 22.63 -9.16
C VAL A 80 7.54 23.24 -9.70
N LEU A 81 6.38 22.72 -9.29
CA LEU A 81 5.08 23.22 -9.76
C LEU A 81 4.75 24.62 -9.23
N GLU A 82 5.18 24.95 -8.02
CA GLU A 82 5.09 26.29 -7.43
C GLU A 82 6.12 27.28 -8.02
N LYS A 83 6.99 26.79 -8.91
CA LYS A 83 8.08 27.55 -9.56
C LYS A 83 9.07 28.16 -8.58
N GLU A 84 9.22 27.56 -7.40
CA GLU A 84 10.19 28.00 -6.41
C GLU A 84 11.62 27.57 -6.79
N ARG A 85 11.76 26.39 -7.41
CA ARG A 85 13.05 25.83 -7.84
C ARG A 85 12.90 24.99 -9.12
N GLY A 86 13.93 24.94 -9.95
CA GLY A 86 14.01 24.01 -11.08
C GLY A 86 14.32 22.58 -10.62
N SER A 87 13.85 21.57 -11.36
CA SER A 87 14.09 20.16 -11.04
C SER A 87 15.58 19.82 -10.98
N ASP A 88 16.38 20.35 -11.91
CA ASP A 88 17.84 20.18 -11.96
C ASP A 88 18.59 20.63 -10.68
N GLU A 89 17.98 21.52 -9.89
CA GLU A 89 18.57 22.00 -8.63
C GLU A 89 18.25 21.12 -7.43
N LEU A 90 17.34 20.16 -7.60
CA LEU A 90 16.80 19.31 -6.56
C LEU A 90 17.44 17.92 -6.62
N LEU A 91 17.77 17.38 -5.45
CA LEU A 91 18.41 16.07 -5.31
C LEU A 91 17.61 14.92 -5.95
N LEU A 92 16.29 15.01 -5.89
CA LEU A 92 15.35 14.04 -6.47
C LEU A 92 14.56 14.67 -7.63
N GLY A 93 15.16 15.65 -8.32
CA GLY A 93 14.54 16.37 -9.44
C GLY A 93 14.06 15.44 -10.55
N GLU A 94 14.91 14.50 -10.97
CA GLU A 94 14.57 13.51 -12.00
C GLU A 94 13.34 12.68 -11.61
N TRP A 95 13.24 12.30 -10.33
CA TRP A 95 12.07 11.59 -9.80
C TRP A 95 10.83 12.48 -9.76
N ALA A 96 10.99 13.76 -9.43
CA ALA A 96 9.91 14.72 -9.48
C ALA A 96 9.40 14.91 -10.91
N ASP A 97 10.28 14.95 -11.91
CA ASP A 97 9.92 15.07 -13.32
C ASP A 97 9.11 13.87 -13.80
N LEU A 98 9.52 12.65 -13.43
CA LEU A 98 8.73 11.43 -13.68
C LEU A 98 7.36 11.50 -13.01
N LEU A 99 7.31 11.97 -11.77
CA LEU A 99 6.08 12.11 -11.00
C LEU A 99 5.15 13.18 -11.60
N ILE A 100 5.69 14.30 -12.08
CA ILE A 100 4.93 15.37 -12.76
C ILE A 100 4.38 14.88 -14.09
N ALA A 101 5.16 14.09 -14.84
CA ALA A 101 4.74 13.51 -16.11
C ALA A 101 3.72 12.36 -15.96
N SER A 102 3.50 11.86 -14.73
CA SER A 102 2.62 10.71 -14.47
C SER A 102 1.15 11.06 -14.75
N PRO A 103 0.45 10.33 -15.63
CA PRO A 103 -0.96 10.58 -15.96
C PRO A 103 -1.89 10.60 -14.75
N GLU A 104 -1.60 9.79 -13.74
CA GLU A 104 -2.40 9.65 -12.52
C GLU A 104 -2.41 10.93 -11.66
N LEU A 105 -1.42 11.82 -11.84
CA LEU A 105 -1.31 13.08 -11.13
C LEU A 105 -1.79 14.30 -11.94
N GLN A 106 -2.35 14.08 -13.13
CA GLN A 106 -3.00 15.15 -13.89
C GLN A 106 -4.16 15.75 -13.07
N GLY A 107 -4.20 17.08 -13.00
CA GLY A 107 -5.21 17.83 -12.24
C GLY A 107 -5.01 17.85 -10.72
N VAL A 108 -4.03 17.13 -10.16
CA VAL A 108 -3.73 17.19 -8.72
C VAL A 108 -2.94 18.45 -8.41
N ALA A 109 -3.44 19.29 -7.51
CA ALA A 109 -2.78 20.52 -7.10
C ALA A 109 -1.38 20.25 -6.51
N ALA A 110 -0.47 21.23 -6.59
CA ALA A 110 0.89 21.11 -6.04
C ALA A 110 0.87 20.85 -4.52
N GLY A 111 -0.01 21.54 -3.79
CA GLY A 111 -0.13 21.44 -2.34
C GLY A 111 -0.94 20.24 -1.82
N ASP A 112 -1.63 19.49 -2.68
CA ASP A 112 -2.39 18.30 -2.25
C ASP A 112 -1.50 17.05 -2.19
N ARG A 113 -0.59 17.06 -1.21
CA ARG A 113 0.41 16.00 -1.03
C ARG A 113 -0.22 14.65 -0.70
N SER A 114 -1.30 14.63 0.08
CA SER A 114 -1.96 13.39 0.50
C SER A 114 -2.59 12.67 -0.70
N LEU A 115 -3.34 13.40 -1.55
CA LEU A 115 -3.92 12.82 -2.77
C LEU A 115 -2.83 12.41 -3.75
N ALA A 116 -1.80 13.26 -3.94
CA ALA A 116 -0.67 12.93 -4.82
C ALA A 116 0.06 11.66 -4.36
N ARG A 117 0.29 11.51 -3.06
CA ARG A 117 0.90 10.30 -2.48
C ARG A 117 0.05 9.06 -2.73
N ALA A 118 -1.26 9.13 -2.47
CA ALA A 118 -2.17 8.00 -2.67
C ALA A 118 -2.23 7.56 -4.14
N ARG A 119 -2.29 8.52 -5.08
CA ARG A 119 -2.31 8.21 -6.52
C ARG A 119 -0.97 7.68 -7.01
N ALA A 120 0.16 8.26 -6.58
CA ALA A 120 1.49 7.79 -6.94
C ALA A 120 1.78 6.37 -6.44
N MET A 121 1.31 6.02 -5.23
CA MET A 121 1.45 4.68 -4.65
C MET A 121 0.64 3.59 -5.36
N ASN A 122 -0.41 3.96 -6.10
CA ASN A 122 -1.23 3.00 -6.85
C ASN A 122 -0.98 3.09 -8.37
N GLY A 123 -0.12 4.01 -8.80
CA GLY A 123 0.12 4.35 -10.20
C GLY A 123 1.40 3.75 -10.78
N SER A 124 1.74 4.23 -11.97
CA SER A 124 2.96 3.91 -12.70
C SER A 124 4.24 4.30 -11.95
N PHE A 125 4.21 5.40 -11.18
CA PHE A 125 5.38 5.88 -10.45
C PHE A 125 5.96 4.85 -9.47
N VAL A 126 5.15 4.25 -8.59
CA VAL A 126 5.70 3.27 -7.63
C VAL A 126 6.25 2.02 -8.34
N ARG A 127 5.63 1.62 -9.46
CA ARG A 127 6.12 0.50 -10.28
C ARG A 127 7.49 0.83 -10.87
N GLU A 128 7.69 2.07 -11.26
CA GLU A 128 8.97 2.56 -11.76
C GLU A 128 10.04 2.61 -10.67
N VAL A 129 9.69 3.05 -9.46
CA VAL A 129 10.61 3.00 -8.29
C VAL A 129 10.95 1.55 -7.94
N GLN A 130 9.99 0.62 -7.99
CA GLN A 130 10.22 -0.80 -7.77
C GLN A 130 11.14 -1.39 -8.84
N ARG A 131 10.93 -1.05 -10.11
CA ARG A 131 11.77 -1.48 -11.24
C ARG A 131 13.20 -0.97 -11.07
N TRP A 132 13.36 0.31 -10.78
CA TRP A 132 14.65 0.92 -10.45
C TRP A 132 15.35 0.20 -9.30
N LEU A 133 14.62 -0.12 -8.22
CA LEU A 133 15.17 -0.86 -7.09
C LEU A 133 15.66 -2.26 -7.48
N GLN A 134 15.07 -2.90 -8.50
CA GLN A 134 15.49 -4.22 -8.99
C GLN A 134 16.63 -4.15 -10.01
N GLU A 135 16.63 -3.14 -10.88
CA GLU A 135 17.48 -3.13 -12.08
C GLU A 135 18.66 -2.15 -12.00
N ALA A 136 18.59 -1.10 -11.17
CA ALA A 136 19.59 -0.04 -11.20
C ALA A 136 20.93 -0.50 -10.59
N PRO A 137 22.08 -0.01 -11.08
CA PRO A 137 23.37 -0.21 -10.41
C PRO A 137 23.34 0.25 -8.95
N ILE A 138 24.04 -0.44 -8.04
CA ILE A 138 24.12 -0.06 -6.62
C ILE A 138 24.54 1.40 -6.43
N ALA A 139 25.45 1.91 -7.27
CA ALA A 139 25.86 3.32 -7.23
C ALA A 139 24.69 4.29 -7.47
N HIS A 140 23.74 3.93 -8.34
CA HIS A 140 22.54 4.72 -8.59
C HIS A 140 21.54 4.62 -7.44
N LEU A 141 21.40 3.44 -6.82
CA LEU A 141 20.58 3.26 -5.60
C LEU A 141 21.11 4.10 -4.43
N VAL A 142 22.42 4.08 -4.20
CA VAL A 142 23.10 4.89 -3.17
C VAL A 142 22.99 6.39 -3.48
N GLY A 143 23.10 6.75 -4.75
CA GLY A 143 23.01 8.13 -5.23
C GLY A 143 21.58 8.68 -5.33
N TRP A 144 20.56 7.84 -5.22
CA TRP A 144 19.16 8.09 -5.58
C TRP A 144 18.98 8.61 -7.01
N ARG A 145 19.86 8.21 -7.93
CA ARG A 145 19.80 8.65 -9.32
C ARG A 145 18.81 7.82 -10.09
N TYR A 146 17.92 8.48 -10.82
CA TYR A 146 17.12 7.77 -11.80
C TYR A 146 18.03 7.40 -12.97
N SER A 147 17.94 6.16 -13.44
CA SER A 147 18.69 5.71 -14.60
C SER A 147 17.94 4.57 -15.27
N THR A 148 18.05 4.53 -16.60
CA THR A 148 17.56 3.42 -17.42
C THR A 148 18.65 2.37 -17.67
N ASP A 149 19.86 2.61 -17.17
CA ASP A 149 20.96 1.64 -17.23
C ASP A 149 20.59 0.44 -16.37
N GLN A 150 20.63 -0.75 -16.98
CA GLN A 150 20.34 -2.00 -16.30
C GLN A 150 21.64 -2.62 -15.80
N SER A 151 21.68 -2.95 -14.52
CA SER A 151 22.62 -3.88 -13.92
C SER A 151 21.84 -5.14 -13.58
N LEU A 152 22.09 -6.22 -14.30
CA LEU A 152 21.60 -7.54 -13.91
C LEU A 152 22.43 -7.96 -12.69
N ALA A 153 21.93 -7.70 -11.48
CA ALA A 153 22.41 -8.44 -10.33
C ALA A 153 22.00 -9.91 -10.53
N ASP A 154 22.91 -10.84 -10.27
CA ASP A 154 22.56 -12.25 -10.36
C ASP A 154 21.47 -12.56 -9.31
N ASP A 155 20.51 -13.41 -9.63
CA ASP A 155 19.38 -13.74 -8.73
C ASP A 155 19.87 -14.22 -7.34
N GLU A 156 21.06 -14.80 -7.28
CA GLU A 156 21.74 -15.27 -6.06
C GLU A 156 22.22 -14.12 -5.16
N ASP A 157 22.40 -12.90 -5.69
CA ASP A 157 22.86 -11.72 -4.95
C ASP A 157 21.71 -10.86 -4.40
N LEU A 158 20.48 -11.06 -4.88
CA LEU A 158 19.30 -10.28 -4.51
C LEU A 158 18.78 -10.60 -3.11
N PHE A 159 19.05 -11.81 -2.61
CA PHE A 159 18.62 -12.29 -1.31
C PHE A 159 19.74 -13.09 -0.65
N LEU A 160 19.83 -13.04 0.68
CA LEU A 160 20.56 -14.09 1.40
C LEU A 160 19.84 -15.43 1.11
N LEU A 161 20.56 -16.57 1.06
CA LEU A 161 20.06 -17.92 0.68
C LEU A 161 18.71 -18.36 1.32
N ASN A 162 18.29 -17.72 2.41
CA ASN A 162 16.99 -17.93 3.06
C ASN A 162 15.86 -17.04 2.54
N GLY A 163 16.07 -16.41 1.39
CA GLY A 163 15.11 -15.55 0.71
C GLY A 163 14.94 -14.17 1.35
N ARG A 164 13.88 -13.50 0.92
CA ARG A 164 13.55 -12.12 1.27
C ARG A 164 13.43 -11.89 2.78
N ASP A 165 12.70 -12.76 3.47
CA ASP A 165 12.32 -12.54 4.87
C ASP A 165 13.52 -12.63 5.82
N ALA A 166 14.45 -13.55 5.56
CA ALA A 166 15.68 -13.65 6.35
C ALA A 166 16.61 -12.45 6.13
N THR A 167 16.65 -11.94 4.90
CA THR A 167 17.43 -10.72 4.59
C THR A 167 16.87 -9.51 5.32
N VAL A 168 15.54 -9.35 5.31
CA VAL A 168 14.85 -8.30 6.09
C VAL A 168 15.14 -8.47 7.58
N TRP A 169 15.02 -9.69 8.12
CA TRP A 169 15.32 -9.98 9.52
C TRP A 169 16.73 -9.56 9.93
N VAL A 170 17.77 -9.92 9.16
CA VAL A 170 19.16 -9.54 9.46
C VAL A 170 19.30 -8.01 9.49
N CYS A 171 18.74 -7.31 8.51
CA CYS A 171 18.78 -5.85 8.49
C CYS A 171 18.04 -5.23 9.70
N GLU A 172 16.84 -5.70 10.04
CA GLU A 172 16.08 -5.22 11.19
C GLU A 172 16.78 -5.51 12.51
N ARG A 173 17.35 -6.72 12.66
CA ARG A 173 18.16 -7.13 13.82
C ARG A 173 19.26 -6.15 14.15
N PHE A 174 19.90 -5.58 13.15
CA PHE A 174 21.04 -4.69 13.37
C PHE A 174 20.68 -3.20 13.36
N THR A 175 19.53 -2.83 12.78
CA THR A 175 19.15 -1.43 12.60
C THR A 175 18.02 -0.96 13.51
N LYS A 176 17.04 -1.79 13.84
CA LYS A 176 15.85 -1.41 14.63
C LYS A 176 16.01 -1.73 16.10
N THR A 177 15.77 -0.77 16.98
CA THR A 177 16.00 -0.99 18.43
C THR A 177 14.87 -1.80 19.06
N TYR A 178 13.62 -1.50 18.72
CA TYR A 178 12.44 -2.08 19.35
C TYR A 178 11.82 -3.20 18.50
N LEU A 179 11.31 -4.25 19.15
CA LEU A 179 10.75 -5.44 18.46
C LEU A 179 9.38 -5.18 17.82
N ASP A 180 8.63 -4.18 18.31
CA ASP A 180 7.35 -3.75 17.73
C ASP A 180 7.53 -3.12 16.33
N GLU A 181 8.72 -2.61 16.03
CA GLU A 181 9.09 -2.10 14.70
C GLU A 181 9.45 -3.20 13.71
N TRP A 182 9.70 -4.45 14.14
CA TRP A 182 10.15 -5.54 13.27
C TRP A 182 9.00 -6.17 12.49
N ALA A 183 9.27 -6.72 11.31
CA ALA A 183 8.29 -7.54 10.60
C ALA A 183 7.93 -8.80 11.40
N SER A 184 6.74 -9.34 11.18
CA SER A 184 6.29 -10.54 11.91
C SER A 184 7.15 -11.76 11.56
N GLU A 185 7.52 -11.85 10.30
CA GLU A 185 8.42 -12.85 9.74
C GLU A 185 9.81 -12.75 10.39
N SER A 186 10.31 -11.53 10.61
CA SER A 186 11.57 -11.30 11.33
C SER A 186 11.55 -11.79 12.77
N LEU A 187 10.42 -11.65 13.47
CA LEU A 187 10.26 -12.19 14.82
C LEU A 187 10.24 -13.73 14.83
N LEU A 188 9.69 -14.35 13.78
CA LEU A 188 9.72 -15.82 13.64
C LEU A 188 11.12 -16.33 13.32
N TRP A 189 11.88 -15.61 12.48
CA TRP A 189 13.29 -15.88 12.23
C TRP A 189 14.12 -15.73 13.51
N GLU A 190 13.89 -14.67 14.28
CA GLU A 190 14.54 -14.45 15.57
C GLU A 190 14.25 -15.57 16.56
N LEU A 191 12.98 -15.97 16.69
CA LEU A 191 12.57 -17.10 17.52
C LEU A 191 13.28 -18.39 17.09
N THR A 192 13.38 -18.63 15.79
CA THR A 192 14.07 -19.80 15.23
C THR A 192 15.56 -19.77 15.54
N PHE A 193 16.22 -18.63 15.39
CA PHE A 193 17.63 -18.44 15.75
C PHE A 193 17.88 -18.73 17.23
N ILE A 194 17.04 -18.19 18.12
CA ILE A 194 17.19 -18.38 19.58
C ILE A 194 16.95 -19.84 19.99
N THR A 195 15.92 -20.49 19.43
CA THR A 195 15.47 -21.83 19.88
C THR A 195 16.15 -22.98 19.14
N LYS A 196 16.58 -22.77 17.90
CA LYS A 196 17.17 -23.76 17.00
C LYS A 196 18.28 -23.12 16.15
N PRO A 197 19.39 -22.65 16.75
CA PRO A 197 20.44 -21.93 16.02
C PRO A 197 21.03 -22.75 14.86
N GLY A 198 21.13 -24.08 15.00
CA GLY A 198 21.60 -24.97 13.92
C GLY A 198 20.70 -24.96 12.67
N ALA A 199 19.40 -24.67 12.82
CA ALA A 199 18.49 -24.52 11.68
C ALA A 199 18.77 -23.24 10.88
N VAL A 200 19.34 -22.21 11.51
CA VAL A 200 19.79 -20.98 10.85
C VAL A 200 21.20 -21.16 10.28
N GLN A 201 22.05 -21.93 10.97
CA GLN A 201 23.46 -22.18 10.60
C GLN A 201 23.63 -23.06 9.36
N GLY A 202 22.72 -24.00 9.10
CA GLY A 202 22.74 -24.81 7.88
C GLY A 202 22.45 -24.02 6.60
N LEU A 203 22.19 -22.71 6.68
CA LEU A 203 21.58 -21.92 5.63
C LEU A 203 22.24 -20.55 5.36
N ALA A 204 23.32 -20.21 6.06
CA ALA A 204 23.97 -18.89 5.95
C ALA A 204 25.26 -18.94 5.10
N GLN A 205 25.38 -18.04 4.12
CA GLN A 205 26.64 -17.69 3.43
C GLN A 205 27.56 -16.79 4.26
N PHE A 206 27.11 -16.38 5.45
CA PHE A 206 27.83 -15.54 6.39
C PHE A 206 28.02 -16.27 7.72
N ASP A 207 29.02 -15.84 8.50
CA ASP A 207 29.26 -16.39 9.83
C ASP A 207 28.08 -16.09 10.77
N VAL A 208 27.37 -17.12 11.22
CA VAL A 208 26.26 -16.99 12.18
C VAL A 208 26.69 -16.36 13.50
N GLY A 209 27.99 -16.43 13.84
CA GLY A 209 28.57 -15.70 14.97
C GLY A 209 28.33 -14.19 14.90
N LEU A 210 28.13 -13.62 13.71
CA LEU A 210 27.75 -12.21 13.55
C LEU A 210 26.41 -11.91 14.22
N LEU A 211 25.45 -12.85 14.18
CA LEU A 211 24.14 -12.66 14.78
C LEU A 211 24.20 -12.58 16.31
N GLU A 212 25.27 -13.08 16.93
CA GLU A 212 25.51 -13.00 18.37
C GLU A 212 25.97 -11.61 18.83
N GLU A 213 26.36 -10.72 17.92
CA GLU A 213 26.71 -9.32 18.23
C GLU A 213 25.56 -8.59 18.95
N ARG A 214 24.31 -9.01 18.71
CA ARG A 214 23.13 -8.54 19.43
C ARG A 214 22.52 -9.71 20.20
N ARG A 215 22.18 -9.47 21.47
CA ARG A 215 21.36 -10.40 22.25
C ARG A 215 19.92 -9.90 22.28
N VAL A 216 18.99 -10.80 21.94
CA VAL A 216 17.55 -10.56 22.05
C VAL A 216 16.97 -11.63 22.97
N SER A 217 16.09 -11.23 23.88
CA SER A 217 15.48 -12.13 24.85
C SER A 217 14.40 -12.99 24.19
N LEU A 218 14.42 -14.30 24.45
CA LEU A 218 13.32 -15.20 24.07
C LEU A 218 11.98 -14.70 24.63
N PHE A 219 11.99 -14.19 25.87
CA PHE A 219 10.79 -13.65 26.49
C PHE A 219 10.24 -12.46 25.70
N ASP A 220 11.08 -11.50 25.30
CA ASP A 220 10.63 -10.31 24.59
C ASP A 220 10.07 -10.68 23.19
N VAL A 221 10.72 -11.60 22.48
CA VAL A 221 10.24 -12.08 21.16
C VAL A 221 8.91 -12.81 21.29
N THR A 222 8.80 -13.74 22.24
CA THR A 222 7.55 -14.47 22.47
C THR A 222 6.44 -13.56 22.99
N GLN A 223 6.76 -12.58 23.83
CA GLN A 223 5.80 -11.57 24.29
C GLN A 223 5.31 -10.70 23.14
N GLU A 224 6.17 -10.26 22.23
CA GLU A 224 5.77 -9.44 21.09
C GLU A 224 4.97 -10.26 20.06
N LEU A 225 5.38 -11.50 19.77
CA LEU A 225 4.59 -12.42 18.94
C LEU A 225 3.23 -12.71 19.59
N ALA A 226 3.18 -12.95 20.90
CA ALA A 226 1.95 -13.12 21.65
C ALA A 226 1.12 -11.84 21.66
N ARG A 227 1.72 -10.65 21.79
CA ARG A 227 1.05 -9.36 21.68
C ARG A 227 0.43 -9.20 20.30
N ARG A 228 1.11 -9.58 19.21
CA ARG A 228 0.57 -9.52 17.84
C ARG A 228 -0.55 -10.52 17.63
N ALA A 229 -0.36 -11.77 18.05
CA ALA A 229 -1.37 -12.81 17.99
C ALA A 229 -2.61 -12.42 18.83
N THR A 230 -2.41 -11.88 20.03
CA THR A 230 -3.49 -11.36 20.88
C THR A 230 -4.06 -10.05 20.36
N SER A 231 -3.33 -9.18 19.65
CA SER A 231 -3.89 -8.02 18.95
C SER A 231 -4.76 -8.46 17.74
N GLN A 232 -4.49 -9.64 17.18
CA GLN A 232 -5.35 -10.28 16.19
C GLN A 232 -6.58 -10.95 16.82
N ILE A 233 -6.48 -11.42 18.08
CA ILE A 233 -7.52 -12.20 18.80
C ILE A 233 -8.35 -11.34 19.79
N ALA A 234 -7.88 -10.17 20.23
CA ALA A 234 -8.54 -9.30 21.21
C ALA A 234 -9.37 -8.21 20.49
N PRO A 235 -10.71 -8.30 20.49
CA PRO A 235 -11.59 -7.39 19.75
C PRO A 235 -11.86 -6.05 20.43
N TYR A 236 -11.20 -5.73 21.56
CA TYR A 236 -11.68 -4.67 22.47
C TYR A 236 -10.75 -3.44 22.60
N GLN A 237 -9.67 -3.36 21.83
CA GLN A 237 -8.75 -2.20 21.90
C GLN A 237 -8.14 -1.81 20.54
N ARG A 238 -8.89 -1.86 19.44
CA ARG A 238 -8.40 -1.28 18.18
C ARG A 238 -8.86 0.16 18.07
N GLY A 239 -7.99 1.01 17.51
CA GLY A 239 -8.42 2.33 17.06
C GLY A 239 -9.49 2.21 15.97
N PRO A 240 -10.37 3.21 15.81
CA PRO A 240 -11.58 3.13 14.97
C PRO A 240 -11.33 2.67 13.52
N LEU A 241 -10.18 3.01 12.94
CA LEU A 241 -9.86 2.78 11.53
C LEU A 241 -9.62 1.29 11.18
N ALA A 242 -8.93 0.54 12.05
CA ALA A 242 -8.63 -0.87 11.79
C ALA A 242 -9.84 -1.79 12.02
N GLU A 243 -10.79 -1.37 12.85
CA GLU A 243 -12.08 -2.05 13.02
C GLU A 243 -13.00 -1.76 11.85
N LEU A 244 -13.02 -0.51 11.37
CA LEU A 244 -13.73 -0.09 10.18
C LEU A 244 -13.30 -0.88 8.93
N GLU A 245 -11.99 -1.02 8.69
CA GLU A 245 -11.49 -1.81 7.55
C GLU A 245 -11.89 -3.29 7.64
N LYS A 246 -11.85 -3.89 8.83
CA LYS A 246 -12.26 -5.28 9.03
C LYS A 246 -13.76 -5.45 8.80
N ALA A 247 -14.55 -4.53 9.34
CA ALA A 247 -16.00 -4.47 9.18
C ALA A 247 -16.40 -4.39 7.70
N GLN A 248 -15.72 -3.56 6.91
CA GLN A 248 -15.98 -3.46 5.47
C GLN A 248 -15.57 -4.72 4.71
N LYS A 249 -14.40 -5.30 5.01
CA LYS A 249 -13.91 -6.53 4.37
C LYS A 249 -14.80 -7.74 4.63
N SER A 250 -15.44 -7.84 5.80
CA SER A 250 -16.33 -8.97 6.11
C SER A 250 -17.61 -8.94 5.27
N VAL A 251 -18.17 -7.75 5.00
CA VAL A 251 -19.33 -7.58 4.11
C VAL A 251 -18.98 -8.00 2.69
N ILE A 252 -17.85 -7.55 2.16
CA ILE A 252 -17.37 -7.91 0.81
C ILE A 252 -17.16 -9.43 0.72
N ALA A 253 -16.52 -10.04 1.72
CA ALA A 253 -16.27 -11.48 1.73
C ALA A 253 -17.56 -12.34 1.80
N ALA A 254 -18.65 -11.81 2.36
CA ALA A 254 -19.95 -12.47 2.35
C ALA A 254 -20.60 -12.38 0.95
N LEU A 255 -20.52 -11.21 0.30
CA LEU A 255 -20.96 -11.03 -1.09
C LEU A 255 -20.17 -11.91 -2.06
N ASP A 256 -18.85 -12.05 -1.87
CA ASP A 256 -17.99 -12.94 -2.67
C ASP A 256 -18.42 -14.41 -2.62
N LYS A 257 -19.06 -14.82 -1.51
CA LYS A 257 -19.60 -16.18 -1.33
C LYS A 257 -21.04 -16.32 -1.83
N GLY A 258 -21.65 -15.24 -2.31
CA GLY A 258 -23.07 -15.18 -2.66
C GLY A 258 -24.02 -15.22 -1.45
N ASP A 259 -23.50 -15.03 -0.23
CA ASP A 259 -24.28 -15.04 1.00
C ASP A 259 -24.79 -13.62 1.31
N VAL A 260 -25.87 -13.25 0.61
CA VAL A 260 -26.49 -11.92 0.72
C VAL A 260 -27.07 -11.70 2.13
N ASP A 261 -27.68 -12.73 2.74
CA ASP A 261 -28.26 -12.65 4.08
C ASP A 261 -27.16 -12.37 5.13
N GLN A 262 -26.00 -13.04 5.03
CA GLN A 262 -24.86 -12.74 5.88
C GLN A 262 -24.31 -11.33 5.64
N ALA A 263 -24.24 -10.88 4.39
CA ALA A 263 -23.79 -9.53 4.07
C ALA A 263 -24.70 -8.46 4.69
N VAL A 264 -26.03 -8.65 4.65
CA VAL A 264 -27.01 -7.76 5.30
C VAL A 264 -26.85 -7.73 6.80
N ASN A 265 -26.69 -8.90 7.44
CA ASN A 265 -26.49 -8.98 8.89
C ASN A 265 -25.21 -8.24 9.32
N LEU A 266 -24.09 -8.51 8.64
CA LEU A 266 -22.82 -7.83 8.92
C LEU A 266 -22.91 -6.33 8.68
N ALA A 267 -23.55 -5.88 7.60
CA ALA A 267 -23.72 -4.46 7.32
C ALA A 267 -24.61 -3.77 8.38
N SER A 268 -25.63 -4.48 8.87
CA SER A 268 -26.51 -4.00 9.96
C SER A 268 -25.78 -3.89 11.29
N GLU A 269 -24.87 -4.80 11.59
CA GLU A 269 -23.98 -4.70 12.77
C GLU A 269 -23.01 -3.52 12.61
N ASN A 270 -22.39 -3.41 11.44
CA ASN A 270 -21.40 -2.38 11.16
C ASN A 270 -21.97 -0.96 11.25
N ILE A 271 -23.19 -0.72 10.76
CA ILE A 271 -23.82 0.61 10.82
C ILE A 271 -24.13 1.05 12.26
N ASN A 272 -24.33 0.10 13.17
CA ASN A 272 -24.51 0.40 14.59
C ASN A 272 -23.17 0.70 15.28
N LEU A 273 -22.08 0.04 14.86
CA LEU A 273 -20.74 0.25 15.40
C LEU A 273 -20.09 1.53 14.87
N PHE A 274 -20.34 1.87 13.61
CA PHE A 274 -19.73 3.01 12.91
C PHE A 274 -20.80 3.93 12.28
N PRO A 275 -21.72 4.51 13.09
CA PRO A 275 -22.90 5.22 12.57
C PRO A 275 -22.57 6.55 11.88
N ASN A 276 -21.32 7.02 11.95
CA ASN A 276 -20.89 8.27 11.32
C ASN A 276 -20.01 8.04 10.08
N GLU A 277 -19.60 6.81 9.81
CA GLU A 277 -18.69 6.51 8.71
C GLU A 277 -19.46 6.43 7.37
N PRO A 278 -19.17 7.34 6.40
CA PRO A 278 -19.93 7.42 5.16
C PRO A 278 -19.89 6.13 4.35
N GLU A 279 -18.76 5.43 4.34
CA GLU A 279 -18.58 4.18 3.59
C GLU A 279 -19.41 3.03 4.19
N VAL A 280 -19.57 3.00 5.52
CA VAL A 280 -20.42 2.02 6.21
C VAL A 280 -21.88 2.28 5.92
N LYS A 281 -22.32 3.55 5.92
CA LYS A 281 -23.67 3.95 5.49
C LYS A 281 -23.97 3.50 4.07
N ARG A 282 -23.04 3.72 3.14
CA ARG A 282 -23.19 3.32 1.73
C ARG A 282 -23.29 1.80 1.60
N ASN A 283 -22.40 1.05 2.25
CA ASN A 283 -22.40 -0.42 2.19
C ASN A 283 -23.68 -1.00 2.81
N PHE A 284 -24.12 -0.44 3.93
CA PHE A 284 -25.41 -0.80 4.55
C PHE A 284 -26.57 -0.50 3.60
N GLY A 285 -26.62 0.70 3.03
CA GLY A 285 -27.62 1.09 2.05
C GLY A 285 -27.67 0.14 0.85
N PHE A 286 -26.52 -0.28 0.33
CA PHE A 286 -26.43 -1.28 -0.74
C PHE A 286 -26.98 -2.65 -0.34
N CYS A 287 -26.56 -3.19 0.80
CA CYS A 287 -26.92 -4.55 1.21
C CYS A 287 -28.42 -4.69 1.43
N ILE A 288 -29.06 -3.66 2.01
CA ILE A 288 -30.49 -3.73 2.35
C ILE A 288 -31.43 -3.42 1.18
N ILE A 289 -30.95 -3.14 -0.04
CA ILE A 289 -31.82 -2.87 -1.20
C ILE A 289 -32.79 -4.04 -1.45
N GLY A 290 -32.32 -5.28 -1.35
CA GLY A 290 -33.16 -6.46 -1.59
C GLY A 290 -34.29 -6.63 -0.58
N GLU A 291 -34.00 -6.39 0.70
CA GLU A 291 -34.92 -6.63 1.83
C GLU A 291 -35.78 -5.41 2.19
N ASN A 292 -35.18 -4.22 2.25
CA ASN A 292 -35.81 -2.97 2.67
C ASN A 292 -35.34 -1.80 1.77
N PRO A 293 -35.85 -1.73 0.53
CA PRO A 293 -35.42 -0.74 -0.46
C PRO A 293 -35.79 0.70 -0.06
N GLU A 294 -36.84 0.90 0.75
CA GLU A 294 -37.23 2.23 1.23
C GLU A 294 -36.18 2.79 2.20
N ARG A 295 -35.76 1.98 3.18
CA ARG A 295 -34.68 2.34 4.11
C ARG A 295 -33.32 2.45 3.39
N ALA A 296 -33.08 1.61 2.38
CA ALA A 296 -31.90 1.73 1.52
C ALA A 296 -31.85 3.12 0.89
N LEU A 297 -32.95 3.56 0.27
CA LEU A 297 -33.07 4.85 -0.40
C LEU A 297 -32.82 6.02 0.56
N GLU A 298 -33.44 5.99 1.75
CA GLU A 298 -33.22 7.00 2.79
C GLU A 298 -31.75 7.07 3.20
N THR A 299 -31.12 5.91 3.41
CA THR A 299 -29.71 5.83 3.83
C THR A 299 -28.77 6.35 2.74
N LEU A 300 -28.99 5.94 1.49
CA LEU A 300 -28.14 6.31 0.35
C LEU A 300 -28.26 7.79 -0.01
N LYS A 301 -29.42 8.42 0.20
CA LYS A 301 -29.61 9.87 0.00
C LYS A 301 -28.84 10.73 1.01
N LEU A 302 -28.56 10.19 2.19
CA LEU A 302 -27.76 10.88 3.21
C LEU A 302 -26.25 10.78 2.93
N TYR A 303 -25.84 9.96 1.96
CA TYR A 303 -24.44 9.86 1.56
C TYR A 303 -24.07 11.01 0.62
N GLN A 304 -23.08 11.80 1.02
CA GLN A 304 -22.50 12.86 0.19
C GLN A 304 -21.11 12.39 -0.30
N PRO A 305 -20.93 12.10 -1.60
CA PRO A 305 -19.62 11.73 -2.12
C PRO A 305 -18.65 12.90 -2.02
N VAL A 306 -17.37 12.60 -1.73
CA VAL A 306 -16.29 13.59 -1.61
C VAL A 306 -15.90 14.18 -2.98
N GLU A 307 -16.07 13.40 -4.05
CA GLU A 307 -15.72 13.78 -5.42
C GLU A 307 -16.78 13.23 -6.41
N GLU A 308 -17.36 14.13 -7.21
CA GLU A 308 -18.30 13.80 -8.28
C GLU A 308 -17.56 13.13 -9.45
N GLY A 309 -18.17 12.11 -10.07
CA GLY A 309 -17.50 11.32 -11.11
C GLY A 309 -16.48 10.29 -10.60
N SER A 310 -16.25 10.18 -9.29
CA SER A 310 -15.49 9.06 -8.70
C SER A 310 -16.24 7.72 -8.83
N LEU A 311 -15.52 6.60 -8.69
CA LEU A 311 -16.14 5.26 -8.62
C LEU A 311 -17.19 5.19 -7.51
N VAL A 312 -16.90 5.80 -6.36
CA VAL A 312 -17.79 5.75 -5.20
C VAL A 312 -19.09 6.54 -5.45
N SER A 313 -18.99 7.72 -6.09
CA SER A 313 -20.16 8.48 -6.52
C SER A 313 -20.98 7.72 -7.58
N THR A 314 -20.31 7.11 -8.55
CA THR A 314 -20.93 6.26 -9.58
C THR A 314 -21.74 5.12 -8.98
N LEU A 315 -21.14 4.38 -8.04
CA LEU A 315 -21.80 3.30 -7.34
C LEU A 315 -23.00 3.80 -6.50
N ASN A 316 -22.92 5.02 -5.95
CA ASN A 316 -24.05 5.59 -5.22
C ASN A 316 -25.23 5.92 -6.14
N HIS A 317 -24.99 6.51 -7.32
CA HIS A 317 -26.03 6.73 -8.32
C HIS A 317 -26.69 5.41 -8.77
N PHE A 318 -25.88 4.38 -8.99
CA PHE A 318 -26.38 3.06 -9.36
C PHE A 318 -27.27 2.47 -8.25
N ASN A 319 -26.82 2.55 -7.00
CA ASN A 319 -27.58 2.08 -5.85
C ASN A 319 -28.88 2.87 -5.62
N LEU A 320 -28.88 4.18 -5.85
CA LEU A 320 -30.08 5.02 -5.76
C LEU A 320 -31.11 4.64 -6.83
N VAL A 321 -30.67 4.41 -8.07
CA VAL A 321 -31.57 3.94 -9.14
C VAL A 321 -32.09 2.54 -8.83
N ALA A 322 -31.23 1.62 -8.39
CA ALA A 322 -31.60 0.27 -8.01
C ALA A 322 -32.65 0.26 -6.88
N ALA A 323 -32.42 1.01 -5.80
CA ALA A 323 -33.35 1.13 -4.68
C ALA A 323 -34.69 1.72 -5.13
N SER A 324 -34.68 2.80 -5.92
CA SER A 324 -35.90 3.40 -6.45
C SER A 324 -36.68 2.46 -7.37
N TYR A 325 -35.99 1.76 -8.27
CA TYR A 325 -36.61 0.77 -9.17
C TYR A 325 -37.27 -0.37 -8.37
N ARG A 326 -36.58 -0.89 -7.34
CA ARG A 326 -37.11 -1.90 -6.42
C ARG A 326 -38.33 -1.41 -5.65
N CYS A 327 -38.32 -0.16 -5.20
CA CYS A 327 -39.44 0.50 -4.53
C CYS A 327 -40.62 0.83 -5.47
N ASN A 328 -40.48 0.62 -6.78
CA ASN A 328 -41.42 1.13 -7.80
C ASN A 328 -41.69 2.64 -7.64
N ARG A 329 -40.62 3.41 -7.39
CA ARG A 329 -40.63 4.87 -7.28
C ARG A 329 -39.69 5.47 -8.32
N ASP A 330 -39.91 6.73 -8.64
CA ASP A 330 -38.98 7.47 -9.48
C ASP A 330 -37.61 7.59 -8.79
N ALA A 331 -36.55 7.35 -9.55
CA ALA A 331 -35.20 7.60 -9.08
C ALA A 331 -34.89 9.11 -9.09
N PRO A 332 -33.94 9.59 -8.26
CA PRO A 332 -33.50 10.98 -8.33
C PRO A 332 -33.09 11.33 -9.77
N LEU A 333 -33.62 12.45 -10.29
CA LEU A 333 -33.42 12.84 -11.69
C LEU A 333 -31.93 12.92 -12.06
N GLU A 334 -31.11 13.43 -11.15
CA GLU A 334 -29.65 13.49 -11.28
C GLU A 334 -29.01 12.10 -11.47
N SER A 335 -29.53 11.07 -10.78
CA SER A 335 -29.01 9.71 -10.87
C SER A 335 -29.45 9.06 -12.18
N ILE A 336 -30.67 9.32 -12.65
CA ILE A 336 -31.13 8.87 -13.96
C ILE A 336 -30.29 9.52 -15.07
N GLN A 337 -30.06 10.84 -14.97
CA GLN A 337 -29.25 11.56 -15.94
C GLN A 337 -27.81 11.03 -15.97
N PHE A 338 -27.22 10.75 -14.80
CA PHE A 338 -25.90 10.13 -14.70
C PHE A 338 -25.83 8.76 -15.40
N LEU A 339 -26.90 7.95 -15.32
CA LEU A 339 -26.98 6.67 -16.03
C LEU A 339 -27.13 6.82 -17.55
N ILE A 340 -27.79 7.88 -18.02
CA ILE A 340 -27.95 8.17 -19.46
C ILE A 340 -26.63 8.64 -20.06
N ASP A 341 -25.89 9.45 -19.30
CA ASP A 341 -24.60 9.98 -19.73
C ASP A 341 -23.54 8.88 -19.84
N ALA A 342 -22.49 9.14 -20.62
CA ALA A 342 -21.35 8.24 -20.69
C ALA A 342 -20.67 8.15 -19.33
N LEU A 343 -20.22 6.95 -18.95
CA LEU A 343 -19.45 6.79 -17.71
C LEU A 343 -18.19 7.67 -17.78
N PRO A 344 -17.77 8.29 -16.64
CA PRO A 344 -16.56 9.10 -16.60
C PRO A 344 -15.33 8.34 -17.13
N ALA A 345 -14.42 9.07 -17.76
CA ALA A 345 -13.17 8.50 -18.26
C ALA A 345 -12.31 7.97 -17.08
N GLY A 346 -11.68 6.80 -17.27
CA GLY A 346 -10.82 6.18 -16.26
C GLY A 346 -11.56 5.31 -15.24
N MET A 347 -12.85 5.01 -15.44
CA MET A 347 -13.55 4.01 -14.64
C MET A 347 -12.90 2.62 -14.75
N PRO A 348 -12.86 1.84 -13.66
CA PRO A 348 -12.31 0.49 -13.70
C PRO A 348 -13.13 -0.38 -14.65
N THR A 349 -12.42 -1.20 -15.44
CA THR A 349 -12.99 -2.19 -16.37
C THR A 349 -13.11 -3.57 -15.74
N GLY A 350 -13.29 -3.61 -14.41
CA GLY A 350 -13.45 -4.85 -13.66
C GLY A 350 -14.86 -4.92 -13.07
N SER A 351 -15.37 -6.15 -12.92
CA SER A 351 -16.67 -6.41 -12.33
C SER A 351 -16.79 -5.86 -10.91
N MET A 352 -17.95 -5.28 -10.62
CA MET A 352 -18.35 -4.82 -9.29
C MET A 352 -19.57 -5.62 -8.82
N TRP A 353 -19.70 -5.81 -7.52
CA TRP A 353 -20.90 -6.38 -6.93
C TRP A 353 -22.06 -5.39 -7.04
N LEU A 354 -23.01 -5.68 -7.93
CA LEU A 354 -24.19 -4.86 -8.18
C LEU A 354 -25.45 -5.72 -8.18
N TRP A 355 -26.58 -5.12 -7.86
CA TRP A 355 -27.88 -5.79 -7.97
C TRP A 355 -28.26 -5.99 -9.44
N GLU A 356 -28.53 -7.22 -9.85
CA GLU A 356 -28.88 -7.56 -11.25
C GLU A 356 -30.20 -6.88 -11.66
N PRO A 357 -30.19 -5.96 -12.64
CA PRO A 357 -31.37 -5.16 -12.97
C PRO A 357 -32.61 -5.98 -13.37
N GLU A 358 -32.43 -7.09 -14.10
CA GLU A 358 -33.55 -7.90 -14.57
C GLU A 358 -34.26 -8.67 -13.44
N THR A 359 -33.54 -9.06 -12.38
CA THR A 359 -34.12 -9.83 -11.26
C THR A 359 -34.47 -8.95 -10.07
N LEU A 360 -33.92 -7.73 -10.00
CA LEU A 360 -34.04 -6.81 -8.87
C LEU A 360 -35.49 -6.57 -8.43
N ARG A 361 -36.45 -6.50 -9.35
CA ARG A 361 -37.85 -6.20 -9.00
C ARG A 361 -38.52 -7.32 -8.18
N ASP A 362 -38.25 -8.57 -8.54
CA ASP A 362 -39.03 -9.72 -8.10
C ASP A 362 -38.22 -10.67 -7.20
N THR A 363 -36.99 -10.99 -7.62
CA THR A 363 -36.08 -11.92 -6.92
C THR A 363 -34.68 -11.30 -6.89
N PRO A 364 -34.44 -10.33 -6.00
CA PRO A 364 -33.25 -9.51 -6.07
C PRO A 364 -31.99 -10.35 -5.84
N THR A 365 -31.06 -10.29 -6.79
CA THR A 365 -29.77 -11.01 -6.73
C THR A 365 -28.61 -10.06 -6.93
N VAL A 366 -27.52 -10.28 -6.21
CA VAL A 366 -26.26 -9.54 -6.38
C VAL A 366 -25.31 -10.37 -7.24
N VAL A 367 -24.70 -9.75 -8.25
CA VAL A 367 -23.80 -10.41 -9.21
C VAL A 367 -22.56 -9.55 -9.46
N PRO A 368 -21.41 -10.16 -9.82
CA PRO A 368 -20.25 -9.41 -10.26
C PRO A 368 -20.47 -9.01 -11.72
N ILE A 369 -20.62 -7.71 -11.99
CA ILE A 369 -20.93 -7.18 -13.33
C ILE A 369 -20.17 -5.87 -13.58
N GLU A 370 -19.68 -5.71 -14.81
CA GLU A 370 -19.04 -4.49 -15.29
C GLU A 370 -19.98 -3.28 -15.23
N LEU A 371 -19.47 -2.10 -14.87
CA LEU A 371 -20.27 -0.88 -14.69
C LEU A 371 -21.07 -0.51 -15.96
N GLU A 372 -20.44 -0.58 -17.12
CA GLU A 372 -21.08 -0.29 -18.42
C GLU A 372 -22.16 -1.33 -18.76
N ALA A 373 -21.90 -2.61 -18.46
CA ALA A 373 -22.86 -3.67 -18.70
C ALA A 373 -24.10 -3.50 -17.80
N TRP A 374 -23.88 -3.20 -16.52
CA TRP A 374 -24.96 -2.89 -15.59
C TRP A 374 -25.76 -1.66 -16.03
N ARG A 375 -25.10 -0.56 -16.42
CA ARG A 375 -25.75 0.67 -16.90
C ARG A 375 -26.71 0.37 -18.05
N ARG A 376 -26.26 -0.37 -19.06
CA ARG A 376 -27.10 -0.74 -20.23
C ARG A 376 -28.28 -1.62 -19.86
N ARG A 377 -28.08 -2.61 -18.98
CA ARG A 377 -29.17 -3.47 -18.49
C ARG A 377 -30.21 -2.66 -17.72
N MET A 378 -29.76 -1.80 -16.80
CA MET A 378 -30.65 -0.94 -16.04
C MET A 378 -31.42 0.03 -16.94
N LEU A 379 -30.78 0.68 -17.92
CA LEU A 379 -31.46 1.56 -18.87
C LEU A 379 -32.54 0.82 -19.68
N ARG A 380 -32.29 -0.42 -20.11
CA ARG A 380 -33.31 -1.25 -20.80
C ARG A 380 -34.48 -1.59 -19.89
N VAL A 381 -34.20 -1.98 -18.64
CA VAL A 381 -35.23 -2.28 -17.64
C VAL A 381 -36.07 -1.04 -17.29
N LEU A 382 -35.48 0.16 -17.34
CA LEU A 382 -36.17 1.44 -17.19
C LEU A 382 -36.89 1.91 -18.46
N GLY A 383 -36.73 1.23 -19.61
CA GLY A 383 -37.32 1.62 -20.89
C GLY A 383 -36.66 2.85 -21.54
N LEU A 384 -35.41 3.15 -21.18
CA LEU A 384 -34.63 4.32 -21.65
C LEU A 384 -33.61 3.97 -22.74
N LEU A 385 -33.50 2.69 -23.10
CA LEU A 385 -32.66 2.18 -24.18
C LEU A 385 -33.45 1.09 -24.91
N ASP A 386 -33.44 1.12 -26.25
CA ASP A 386 -34.10 0.09 -27.07
C ASP A 386 -33.48 -1.30 -26.80
N GLN A 387 -34.29 -2.36 -26.92
CA GLN A 387 -33.97 -3.73 -26.44
C GLN A 387 -32.69 -4.35 -27.04
#